data_AF-A0A0F2R7R4-F1
#
_entry.id   AF-A0A0F2R7R4-F1
#
_cell.length_a   1.000
_cell.length_b   1.000
_cell.length_c   1.000
_cell.angle_alpha   90.00
_cell.angle_beta   90.00
_cell.angle_gamma   90.00
#
_symmetry.space_group_name_H-M   'P 1'
#
loop_
_entity.id
_entity.type
_entity.pdbx_description
1 polymer ?
#
loop_
_entity_poly.entity_id
_entity_poly.type
_entity_poly.pdbx_seq_one_letter_code
_entity_poly.pdbx_strand_id
1 'polypeptide(L)'
;MRGFDFDRLSGVDTLGMNAAYRHWDRIDWRPTHYACLDDALIDTHRKEILRLIEEGRINSFFLSGRMLELEPGLADHPRVRFLDEFVPFWFNARGRQHGLSLVASPAFLTQQDAFVTTGAYSVRYGAFLGFSRIILIGIDLTYQPISEAEKVDDLRLVMTQTPASNPNYFFDDYQREGDAFQVPNPEIHSQELHVAAFEAIRDDFLREEVPVDLINANPRSRLTTDAILPYGDLARELDEPALGSLIVPLTYGEHDQLLANLWLWTQPAFFPFLGRLPDRRPDLVFVCNNALAASCEPRVQAFLAGAQRLRACFDQVRFVTLNLSGDADLYRRENHGPRTSQGFRAGPNNVFFGAMDAVRDRPGYSLYVETDCVPVRPDWLGQINRHLQGAEPAWVTGSIYRGPDALGPREKRHINGNAVYATHDPDFQHFVDAVWRPRLAELIVQHPELPFDCVIEALYELADGRLATDDPDWELMRHASHKFRYSALIPNLAGSECSLHDLADQLHELLRASPDSCIVHSRRLADFIAPLRNSGAKTTALELIELMREAAEGLPPRHAASRRDRKVQHGWTMARVRQGIVRRLPTHRRGLD
;
A
#
# COMPACT_ATOMS: atom_id res chain seq x y z
N MET A 1 -18.11 6.54 -0.13
CA MET A 1 -18.19 6.52 -1.61
C MET A 1 -18.20 7.90 -2.27
N ARG A 2 -18.38 9.03 -1.54
CA ARG A 2 -18.38 10.36 -2.17
C ARG A 2 -16.99 10.68 -2.73
N GLY A 3 -16.91 11.05 -4.00
CA GLY A 3 -15.63 11.26 -4.71
C GLY A 3 -14.85 9.98 -5.01
N PHE A 4 -15.47 8.80 -4.92
CA PHE A 4 -14.83 7.53 -5.26
C PHE A 4 -14.61 7.42 -6.78
N ASP A 5 -13.43 6.91 -7.16
CA ASP A 5 -13.07 6.62 -8.53
C ASP A 5 -13.52 5.21 -8.92
N PHE A 6 -14.55 5.12 -9.77
CA PHE A 6 -15.14 3.84 -10.20
C PHE A 6 -14.25 3.06 -11.19
N ASP A 7 -13.26 3.69 -11.81
CA ASP A 7 -12.31 2.98 -12.70
C ASP A 7 -11.44 2.00 -11.91
N ARG A 8 -11.29 2.22 -10.58
CA ARG A 8 -10.64 1.27 -9.66
C ARG A 8 -11.31 -0.10 -9.62
N LEU A 9 -12.60 -0.17 -9.98
CA LEU A 9 -13.37 -1.42 -10.02
C LEU A 9 -13.26 -2.12 -11.39
N SER A 10 -12.41 -1.64 -12.30
CA SER A 10 -12.18 -2.29 -13.58
C SER A 10 -11.58 -3.69 -13.38
N GLY A 11 -12.19 -4.69 -14.01
CA GLY A 11 -11.72 -6.08 -13.95
C GLY A 11 -12.23 -6.89 -12.75
N VAL A 12 -13.08 -6.29 -11.90
CA VAL A 12 -13.82 -7.02 -10.85
C VAL A 12 -15.32 -6.98 -11.14
N ASP A 13 -16.01 -8.06 -10.78
CA ASP A 13 -17.48 -8.07 -10.86
C ASP A 13 -18.06 -7.19 -9.76
N THR A 14 -19.02 -6.35 -10.15
CA THR A 14 -19.63 -5.36 -9.27
C THR A 14 -21.13 -5.55 -9.18
N LEU A 15 -21.69 -5.28 -8.00
CA LEU A 15 -23.14 -5.26 -7.78
C LEU A 15 -23.55 -3.85 -7.34
N GLY A 16 -24.30 -3.17 -8.18
CA GLY A 16 -24.88 -1.86 -7.88
C GLY A 16 -26.34 -1.97 -7.43
N MET A 17 -26.83 -1.02 -6.65
CA MET A 17 -28.16 -1.11 -6.05
C MET A 17 -29.01 0.13 -6.28
N ASN A 18 -30.33 -0.08 -6.36
CA ASN A 18 -31.35 0.96 -6.22
C ASN A 18 -31.13 2.15 -7.17
N ALA A 19 -31.30 3.39 -6.69
CA ALA A 19 -31.24 4.61 -7.49
C ALA A 19 -29.81 5.04 -7.90
N ALA A 20 -28.77 4.25 -7.57
CA ALA A 20 -27.38 4.59 -7.89
C ALA A 20 -27.11 4.69 -9.40
N TYR A 21 -27.98 4.13 -10.25
CA TYR A 21 -27.90 4.29 -11.71
C TYR A 21 -27.85 5.74 -12.17
N ARG A 22 -28.43 6.67 -11.41
CA ARG A 22 -28.38 8.10 -11.72
C ARG A 22 -26.95 8.65 -11.72
N HIS A 23 -26.10 8.12 -10.85
CA HIS A 23 -24.68 8.45 -10.87
C HIS A 23 -23.97 7.75 -12.02
N TRP A 24 -24.25 6.47 -12.22
CA TRP A 24 -23.64 5.68 -13.30
C TRP A 24 -23.93 6.25 -14.69
N ASP A 25 -25.12 6.82 -14.91
CA ASP A 25 -25.48 7.56 -16.12
C ASP A 25 -24.56 8.77 -16.38
N ARG A 26 -24.13 9.48 -15.33
CA ARG A 26 -23.25 10.66 -15.47
C ARG A 26 -21.83 10.31 -15.88
N ILE A 27 -21.35 9.17 -15.40
CA ILE A 27 -19.98 8.70 -15.61
C ILE A 27 -19.88 7.63 -16.69
N ASP A 28 -20.97 7.36 -17.41
CA ASP A 28 -21.10 6.31 -18.43
C ASP A 28 -20.60 4.92 -17.98
N TRP A 29 -20.90 4.58 -16.73
CA TRP A 29 -20.50 3.32 -16.11
C TRP A 29 -21.70 2.42 -15.86
N ARG A 30 -21.50 1.11 -15.66
CA ARG A 30 -22.53 0.15 -15.21
C ARG A 30 -21.89 -0.93 -14.34
N PRO A 31 -22.61 -1.44 -13.32
CA PRO A 31 -22.15 -2.61 -12.59
C PRO A 31 -22.36 -3.90 -13.39
N THR A 32 -21.68 -4.98 -13.03
CA THR A 32 -21.93 -6.31 -13.59
C THR A 32 -23.34 -6.80 -13.24
N HIS A 33 -23.78 -6.55 -12.02
CA HIS A 33 -25.05 -6.98 -11.46
C HIS A 33 -25.82 -5.79 -10.87
N TYR A 34 -27.15 -5.86 -10.88
CA TYR A 34 -28.01 -4.86 -10.29
C TYR A 34 -28.97 -5.48 -9.27
N ALA A 35 -29.22 -4.81 -8.15
CA ALA A 35 -30.26 -5.22 -7.21
C ALA A 35 -31.17 -4.07 -6.77
N CYS A 36 -32.46 -4.35 -6.60
CA CYS A 36 -33.42 -3.41 -6.03
C CYS A 36 -34.54 -4.21 -5.37
N LEU A 37 -34.58 -4.20 -4.03
CA LEU A 37 -35.55 -4.99 -3.25
C LEU A 37 -36.54 -4.13 -2.46
N ASP A 38 -36.43 -2.80 -2.58
CA ASP A 38 -37.38 -1.85 -2.00
C ASP A 38 -38.61 -1.73 -2.91
N ASP A 39 -39.75 -2.25 -2.44
CA ASP A 39 -41.01 -2.23 -3.18
C ASP A 39 -41.50 -0.80 -3.48
N ALA A 40 -41.31 0.15 -2.55
CA ALA A 40 -41.71 1.54 -2.74
C ALA A 40 -40.82 2.23 -3.78
N LEU A 41 -39.52 1.91 -3.79
CA LEU A 41 -38.60 2.40 -4.82
C LEU A 41 -38.96 1.83 -6.19
N ILE A 42 -39.28 0.54 -6.28
CA ILE A 42 -39.71 -0.09 -7.54
C ILE A 42 -40.94 0.59 -8.12
N ASP A 43 -41.94 0.94 -7.30
CA ASP A 43 -43.15 1.64 -7.77
C ASP A 43 -42.83 2.89 -8.59
N THR A 44 -41.80 3.64 -8.18
CA THR A 44 -41.43 4.93 -8.79
C THR A 44 -40.28 4.79 -9.80
N HIS A 45 -39.46 3.74 -9.70
CA HIS A 45 -38.28 3.51 -10.55
C HIS A 45 -38.47 2.45 -11.63
N ARG A 46 -39.66 1.81 -11.72
CA ARG A 46 -39.97 0.73 -12.69
C ARG A 46 -39.45 0.99 -14.10
N LYS A 47 -39.74 2.18 -14.67
CA LYS A 47 -39.33 2.54 -16.04
C LYS A 47 -37.81 2.57 -16.20
N GLU A 48 -37.10 3.06 -15.20
CA GLU A 48 -35.64 3.12 -15.20
C GLU A 48 -35.02 1.73 -15.06
N ILE A 49 -35.61 0.86 -14.23
CA ILE A 49 -35.18 -0.54 -14.13
C ILE A 49 -35.37 -1.26 -15.47
N LEU A 50 -36.51 -1.08 -16.15
CA LEU A 50 -36.73 -1.64 -17.50
C LEU A 50 -35.70 -1.11 -18.51
N ARG A 51 -35.43 0.21 -18.49
CA ARG A 51 -34.37 0.81 -19.33
C ARG A 51 -33.03 0.12 -19.10
N LEU A 52 -32.61 -0.07 -17.84
CA LEU A 52 -31.34 -0.74 -17.52
C LEU A 52 -31.29 -2.18 -18.03
N ILE A 53 -32.40 -2.91 -17.98
CA ILE A 53 -32.51 -4.27 -18.55
C ILE A 53 -32.32 -4.20 -20.07
N GLU A 54 -33.04 -3.32 -20.75
CA GLU A 54 -33.02 -3.15 -22.21
C GLU A 54 -31.65 -2.71 -22.76
N GLU A 55 -30.90 -1.89 -22.02
CA GLU A 55 -29.56 -1.43 -22.40
C GLU A 55 -28.55 -2.56 -22.65
N GLY A 56 -28.75 -3.73 -22.03
CA GLY A 56 -27.88 -4.88 -22.25
C GLY A 56 -26.47 -4.78 -21.64
N ARG A 57 -26.21 -3.76 -20.82
CA ARG A 57 -24.89 -3.51 -20.19
C ARG A 57 -24.70 -4.14 -18.81
N ILE A 58 -25.77 -4.70 -18.22
CA ILE A 58 -25.77 -5.38 -16.92
C ILE A 58 -26.11 -6.87 -17.16
N ASN A 59 -25.32 -7.76 -16.56
CA ASN A 59 -25.38 -9.20 -16.80
C ASN A 59 -26.56 -9.86 -16.05
N SER A 60 -26.86 -9.42 -14.83
CA SER A 60 -28.03 -9.92 -14.11
C SER A 60 -28.68 -8.90 -13.16
N PHE A 61 -29.95 -9.14 -12.86
CA PHE A 61 -30.81 -8.29 -12.04
C PHE A 61 -31.43 -9.13 -10.92
N PHE A 62 -31.38 -8.63 -9.70
CA PHE A 62 -32.01 -9.23 -8.53
C PHE A 62 -33.04 -8.27 -7.94
N LEU A 63 -34.31 -8.57 -8.16
CA LEU A 63 -35.42 -7.64 -7.91
C LEU A 63 -36.39 -8.23 -6.88
N SER A 64 -37.18 -7.40 -6.20
CA SER A 64 -38.31 -7.92 -5.43
C SER A 64 -39.45 -8.35 -6.37
N GLY A 65 -40.32 -9.23 -5.88
CA GLY A 65 -41.54 -9.66 -6.58
C GLY A 65 -42.49 -8.51 -6.90
N ARG A 66 -42.31 -7.32 -6.31
CA ARG A 66 -43.08 -6.13 -6.71
C ARG A 66 -42.86 -5.77 -8.17
N MET A 67 -41.65 -5.95 -8.69
CA MET A 67 -41.38 -5.73 -10.12
C MET A 67 -42.18 -6.71 -10.99
N LEU A 68 -42.37 -7.95 -10.52
CA LEU A 68 -43.12 -8.99 -11.22
C LEU A 68 -44.63 -8.72 -11.23
N GLU A 69 -45.17 -8.13 -10.17
CA GLU A 69 -46.57 -7.67 -10.14
C GLU A 69 -46.82 -6.56 -11.18
N LEU A 70 -45.87 -5.64 -11.33
CA LEU A 70 -45.99 -4.51 -12.25
C LEU A 70 -45.66 -4.88 -13.70
N GLU A 71 -44.73 -5.81 -13.92
CA GLU A 71 -44.27 -6.26 -15.23
C GLU A 71 -44.17 -7.80 -15.29
N PRO A 72 -45.32 -8.52 -15.35
CA PRO A 72 -45.35 -9.99 -15.30
C PRO A 72 -44.52 -10.70 -16.38
N GLY A 73 -44.28 -10.02 -17.51
CA GLY A 73 -43.45 -10.54 -18.61
C GLY A 73 -41.98 -10.79 -18.24
N LEU A 74 -41.52 -10.31 -17.08
CA LEU A 74 -40.17 -10.56 -16.59
C LEU A 74 -39.99 -11.92 -15.91
N ALA A 75 -41.06 -12.69 -15.67
CA ALA A 75 -41.01 -14.00 -15.00
C ALA A 75 -39.96 -14.95 -15.62
N ASP A 76 -39.93 -14.99 -16.95
CA ASP A 76 -39.06 -15.88 -17.73
C ASP A 76 -37.82 -15.17 -18.30
N HIS A 77 -37.55 -13.93 -17.89
CA HIS A 77 -36.43 -13.18 -18.45
C HIS A 77 -35.08 -13.74 -17.97
N PRO A 78 -34.17 -14.15 -18.86
CA PRO A 78 -33.00 -14.97 -18.51
C PRO A 78 -31.97 -14.27 -17.60
N ARG A 79 -32.00 -12.94 -17.53
CA ARG A 79 -31.11 -12.14 -16.68
C ARG A 79 -31.76 -11.65 -15.37
N VAL A 80 -33.05 -11.91 -15.16
CA VAL A 80 -33.78 -11.39 -13.99
C VAL A 80 -34.06 -12.53 -13.02
N ARG A 81 -33.79 -12.29 -11.75
CA ARG A 81 -34.11 -13.18 -10.64
C ARG A 81 -34.87 -12.38 -9.60
N PHE A 82 -35.77 -13.05 -8.88
CA PHE A 82 -36.60 -12.40 -7.88
C PHE A 82 -36.29 -12.92 -6.47
N LEU A 83 -36.33 -12.03 -5.47
CA LEU A 83 -36.24 -12.40 -4.05
C LEU A 83 -37.24 -13.51 -3.70
N ASP A 84 -38.43 -13.43 -4.28
CA ASP A 84 -39.55 -14.34 -4.11
C ASP A 84 -39.27 -15.75 -4.66
N GLU A 85 -38.18 -15.96 -5.41
CA GLU A 85 -37.68 -17.31 -5.74
C GLU A 85 -36.92 -17.95 -4.58
N PHE A 86 -36.34 -17.17 -3.66
CA PHE A 86 -35.37 -17.68 -2.68
C PHE A 86 -35.92 -17.74 -1.25
N VAL A 87 -36.86 -16.86 -0.91
CA VAL A 87 -37.41 -16.77 0.45
C VAL A 87 -38.79 -17.42 0.52
N PRO A 88 -39.00 -18.49 1.31
CA PRO A 88 -40.26 -19.22 1.36
C PRO A 88 -41.48 -18.36 1.66
N PHE A 89 -41.35 -17.39 2.56
CA PHE A 89 -42.42 -16.43 2.88
C PHE A 89 -42.85 -15.67 1.62
N TRP A 90 -41.91 -15.02 0.93
CA TRP A 90 -42.18 -14.23 -0.28
C TRP A 90 -42.61 -15.08 -1.49
N PHE A 91 -42.06 -16.28 -1.63
CA PHE A 91 -42.52 -17.26 -2.61
C PHE A 91 -44.00 -17.58 -2.45
N ASN A 92 -44.45 -17.84 -1.23
CA ASN A 92 -45.85 -18.15 -0.96
C ASN A 92 -46.74 -16.91 -1.08
N ALA A 93 -46.25 -15.74 -0.69
CA ALA A 93 -47.01 -14.49 -0.74
C ALA A 93 -47.23 -13.98 -2.18
N ARG A 94 -46.21 -14.03 -3.04
CA ARG A 94 -46.26 -13.46 -4.39
C ARG A 94 -45.65 -14.36 -5.47
N GLY A 95 -44.53 -15.02 -5.21
CA GLY A 95 -43.81 -15.76 -6.27
C GLY A 95 -44.65 -16.85 -6.95
N ARG A 96 -45.39 -17.65 -6.17
CA ARG A 96 -46.18 -18.79 -6.66
C ARG A 96 -47.26 -18.40 -7.67
N GLN A 97 -47.97 -17.28 -7.45
CA GLN A 97 -49.04 -16.84 -8.35
C GLN A 97 -48.50 -16.35 -9.70
N HIS A 98 -47.20 -15.99 -9.77
CA HIS A 98 -46.53 -15.58 -11.00
C HIS A 98 -45.73 -16.71 -11.65
N GLY A 99 -45.95 -17.97 -11.25
CA GLY A 99 -45.32 -19.12 -11.88
C GLY A 99 -43.84 -19.33 -11.53
N LEU A 100 -43.31 -18.60 -10.53
CA LEU A 100 -41.96 -18.84 -10.04
C LEU A 100 -41.83 -20.22 -9.39
N SER A 101 -40.59 -20.70 -9.28
CA SER A 101 -40.25 -21.90 -8.52
C SER A 101 -39.33 -21.54 -7.36
N LEU A 102 -39.54 -22.16 -6.21
CA LEU A 102 -38.68 -21.95 -5.04
C LEU A 102 -37.30 -22.57 -5.29
N VAL A 103 -36.26 -21.78 -5.07
CA VAL A 103 -34.85 -22.13 -5.24
C VAL A 103 -34.23 -22.31 -3.86
N ALA A 104 -33.87 -23.54 -3.54
CA ALA A 104 -33.11 -23.83 -2.32
C ALA A 104 -31.63 -23.43 -2.54
N SER A 105 -31.12 -22.55 -1.67
CA SER A 105 -29.71 -22.16 -1.65
C SER A 105 -29.26 -21.89 -0.22
N PRO A 106 -28.12 -22.45 0.22
CA PRO A 106 -27.55 -22.16 1.54
C PRO A 106 -27.37 -20.66 1.81
N ALA A 107 -27.05 -19.86 0.79
CA ALA A 107 -26.87 -18.42 0.90
C ALA A 107 -28.16 -17.67 1.33
N PHE A 108 -29.33 -18.25 1.11
CA PHE A 108 -30.63 -17.67 1.45
C PHE A 108 -31.33 -18.34 2.63
N LEU A 109 -30.74 -19.37 3.23
CA LEU A 109 -31.24 -19.95 4.47
C LEU A 109 -31.04 -18.95 5.61
N THR A 110 -32.13 -18.55 6.26
CA THR A 110 -32.12 -17.60 7.36
C THR A 110 -33.24 -17.89 8.35
N GLN A 111 -33.00 -17.60 9.63
CA GLN A 111 -34.03 -17.61 10.67
C GLN A 111 -34.71 -16.23 10.85
N GLN A 112 -34.26 -15.23 10.09
CA GLN A 112 -34.71 -13.84 10.16
C GLN A 112 -35.31 -13.40 8.82
N ASP A 113 -36.34 -14.12 8.36
CA ASP A 113 -37.00 -13.89 7.06
C ASP A 113 -37.65 -12.51 6.92
N ALA A 114 -37.92 -11.84 8.04
CA ALA A 114 -38.40 -10.46 8.07
C ALA A 114 -37.29 -9.41 7.84
N PHE A 115 -36.00 -9.75 7.96
CA PHE A 115 -34.90 -8.77 7.88
C PHE A 115 -34.39 -8.57 6.44
N VAL A 116 -35.31 -8.21 5.55
CA VAL A 116 -34.98 -7.96 4.14
C VAL A 116 -34.54 -6.52 3.95
N THR A 117 -33.29 -6.34 3.54
CA THR A 117 -32.78 -5.07 3.01
C THR A 117 -32.08 -5.33 1.68
N THR A 118 -32.10 -4.35 0.77
CA THR A 118 -31.42 -4.51 -0.54
C THR A 118 -29.93 -4.80 -0.35
N GLY A 119 -29.26 -4.11 0.59
CA GLY A 119 -27.84 -4.31 0.87
C GLY A 119 -27.52 -5.73 1.34
N ALA A 120 -28.19 -6.20 2.38
CA ALA A 120 -27.97 -7.53 2.95
C ALA A 120 -28.25 -8.63 1.92
N TYR A 121 -29.41 -8.58 1.26
CA TYR A 121 -29.78 -9.63 0.32
C TYR A 121 -28.99 -9.59 -1.00
N SER A 122 -28.36 -8.47 -1.35
CA SER A 122 -27.37 -8.41 -2.44
C SER A 122 -26.13 -9.24 -2.12
N VAL A 123 -25.70 -9.32 -0.86
CA VAL A 123 -24.60 -10.20 -0.44
C VAL A 123 -24.98 -11.67 -0.61
N ARG A 124 -26.19 -12.04 -0.18
CA ARG A 124 -26.74 -13.39 -0.39
C ARG A 124 -26.81 -13.76 -1.87
N TYR A 125 -27.22 -12.80 -2.70
CA TYR A 125 -27.23 -12.99 -4.15
C TYR A 125 -25.83 -13.16 -4.73
N GLY A 126 -24.84 -12.37 -4.29
CA GLY A 126 -23.44 -12.57 -4.66
C GLY A 126 -22.93 -13.97 -4.30
N ALA A 127 -23.20 -14.44 -3.08
CA ALA A 127 -22.84 -15.79 -2.67
C ALA A 127 -23.52 -16.87 -3.53
N PHE A 128 -24.80 -16.67 -3.88
CA PHE A 128 -25.54 -17.55 -4.80
C PHE A 128 -24.95 -17.59 -6.22
N LEU A 129 -24.41 -16.47 -6.71
CA LEU A 129 -23.70 -16.42 -7.99
C LEU A 129 -22.34 -17.15 -7.97
N GLY A 130 -21.90 -17.61 -6.79
CA GLY A 130 -20.67 -18.38 -6.62
C GLY A 130 -19.44 -17.55 -6.29
N PHE A 131 -19.59 -16.27 -5.95
CA PHE A 131 -18.48 -15.44 -5.49
C PHE A 131 -18.01 -15.91 -4.11
N SER A 132 -16.74 -16.31 -4.00
CA SER A 132 -16.13 -16.75 -2.73
C SER A 132 -15.54 -15.61 -1.90
N ARG A 133 -15.48 -14.39 -2.45
CA ARG A 133 -15.03 -13.18 -1.74
C ARG A 133 -15.92 -12.02 -2.14
N ILE A 134 -16.51 -11.34 -1.15
CA ILE A 134 -17.41 -10.20 -1.34
C ILE A 134 -16.90 -9.03 -0.51
N ILE A 135 -16.63 -7.92 -1.19
CA ILE A 135 -16.12 -6.69 -0.59
C ILE A 135 -17.25 -5.65 -0.59
N LEU A 136 -17.61 -5.14 0.58
CA LEU A 136 -18.66 -4.14 0.75
C LEU A 136 -18.06 -2.73 0.75
N ILE A 137 -18.60 -1.87 -0.10
CA ILE A 137 -18.29 -0.43 -0.16
C ILE A 137 -19.58 0.37 -0.13
N GLY A 138 -19.59 1.50 0.58
CA GLY A 138 -20.75 2.40 0.63
C GLY A 138 -21.95 1.90 1.45
N ILE A 139 -21.70 1.01 2.42
CA ILE A 139 -22.73 0.53 3.36
C ILE A 139 -22.35 1.02 4.76
N ASP A 140 -22.93 2.14 5.18
CA ASP A 140 -22.49 2.85 6.39
C ASP A 140 -23.37 2.54 7.62
N LEU A 141 -24.66 2.26 7.37
CA LEU A 141 -25.70 1.94 8.36
C LEU A 141 -25.97 3.06 9.40
N THR A 142 -25.67 4.30 9.02
CA THR A 142 -25.85 5.51 9.86
C THR A 142 -26.86 6.47 9.23
N TYR A 143 -28.02 5.95 8.84
CA TYR A 143 -29.06 6.72 8.16
C TYR A 143 -29.59 7.87 9.01
N GLN A 144 -29.66 9.05 8.41
CA GLN A 144 -30.20 10.28 8.99
C GLN A 144 -31.57 10.61 8.36
N PRO A 145 -32.51 11.19 9.11
CA PRO A 145 -33.74 11.72 8.55
C PRO A 145 -33.46 12.77 7.45
N ILE A 146 -34.29 12.78 6.40
CA ILE A 146 -34.23 13.77 5.32
C ILE A 146 -35.47 14.66 5.44
N SER A 147 -35.27 15.96 5.60
CA SER A 147 -36.35 16.94 5.81
C SER A 147 -37.31 17.08 4.62
N GLU A 148 -36.83 16.77 3.43
CA GLU A 148 -37.55 16.86 2.17
C GLU A 148 -38.44 15.62 1.90
N ALA A 149 -38.40 14.62 2.78
CA ALA A 149 -39.23 13.43 2.69
C ALA A 149 -40.43 13.50 3.66
N GLU A 150 -41.61 13.14 3.18
CA GLU A 150 -42.80 13.01 4.00
C GLU A 150 -43.22 11.54 4.15
N LYS A 151 -43.71 11.21 5.34
CA LYS A 151 -44.23 9.89 5.68
C LYS A 151 -45.64 9.73 5.10
N VAL A 152 -45.82 8.77 4.19
CA VAL A 152 -47.13 8.45 3.61
C VAL A 152 -47.87 7.43 4.47
N ASP A 153 -47.14 6.45 4.98
CA ASP A 153 -47.61 5.43 5.93
C ASP A 153 -46.44 4.96 6.82
N ASP A 154 -46.66 3.97 7.68
CA ASP A 154 -45.65 3.54 8.66
C ASP A 154 -44.32 3.07 8.09
N LEU A 155 -44.28 2.64 6.84
CA LEU A 155 -43.13 2.05 6.19
C LEU A 155 -42.68 2.82 4.94
N ARG A 156 -43.46 3.77 4.43
CA ARG A 156 -43.20 4.48 3.17
C ARG A 156 -42.95 5.98 3.36
N LEU A 157 -41.89 6.45 2.72
CA LEU A 157 -41.55 7.85 2.55
C LEU A 157 -41.68 8.25 1.07
N VAL A 158 -42.02 9.50 0.81
CA VAL A 158 -41.98 10.12 -0.52
C VAL A 158 -41.23 11.43 -0.45
N MET A 159 -40.30 11.64 -1.37
CA MET A 159 -39.59 12.91 -1.51
C MET A 159 -40.56 13.97 -2.05
N THR A 160 -40.81 15.00 -1.26
CA THR A 160 -41.58 16.19 -1.69
C THR A 160 -40.74 17.16 -2.51
N GLN A 161 -39.42 17.13 -2.34
CA GLN A 161 -38.46 17.97 -3.04
C GLN A 161 -37.13 17.20 -3.23
N THR A 162 -36.36 17.56 -4.24
CA THR A 162 -34.98 17.03 -4.40
C THR A 162 -34.08 17.75 -3.39
N PRO A 163 -33.38 17.03 -2.49
CA PRO A 163 -32.55 17.66 -1.47
C PRO A 163 -31.33 18.32 -2.11
N ALA A 164 -30.91 19.46 -1.57
CA ALA A 164 -29.70 20.14 -2.05
C ALA A 164 -28.41 19.35 -1.69
N SER A 165 -28.46 18.61 -0.59
CA SER A 165 -27.38 17.73 -0.11
C SER A 165 -27.99 16.49 0.51
N ASN A 166 -27.51 15.31 0.14
CA ASN A 166 -28.00 14.06 0.71
C ASN A 166 -27.01 13.50 1.75
N PRO A 167 -27.40 13.39 3.03
CA PRO A 167 -26.50 12.90 4.08
C PRO A 167 -26.28 11.38 4.03
N ASN A 168 -27.18 10.63 3.38
CA ASN A 168 -27.21 9.16 3.42
C ASN A 168 -26.53 8.49 2.23
N TYR A 169 -26.31 9.25 1.14
CA TYR A 169 -25.79 8.71 -0.10
C TYR A 169 -24.62 9.56 -0.63
N PHE A 170 -23.82 8.94 -1.48
CA PHE A 170 -22.55 9.50 -1.93
C PHE A 170 -22.66 10.58 -3.02
N PHE A 171 -23.88 10.86 -3.48
CA PHE A 171 -24.20 11.95 -4.40
C PHE A 171 -25.59 12.50 -4.08
N ASP A 172 -25.78 13.80 -4.28
CA ASP A 172 -26.86 14.55 -3.62
C ASP A 172 -28.25 14.29 -4.19
N ASP A 173 -28.35 13.99 -5.48
CA ASP A 173 -29.63 13.70 -6.13
C ASP A 173 -29.88 12.19 -6.30
N TYR A 174 -29.33 11.38 -5.38
CA TYR A 174 -29.67 9.96 -5.26
C TYR A 174 -31.18 9.79 -5.08
N GLN A 175 -31.78 10.59 -4.19
CA GLN A 175 -33.22 10.77 -4.05
C GLN A 175 -33.63 12.08 -4.73
N ARG A 176 -34.75 12.06 -5.45
CA ARG A 176 -35.34 13.19 -6.17
C ARG A 176 -36.82 13.32 -5.80
N GLU A 177 -37.37 14.50 -6.02
CA GLU A 177 -38.81 14.76 -5.90
C GLU A 177 -39.64 13.67 -6.60
N GLY A 178 -40.63 13.13 -5.89
CA GLY A 178 -41.51 12.06 -6.35
C GLY A 178 -41.00 10.64 -6.10
N ASP A 179 -39.73 10.45 -5.75
CA ASP A 179 -39.21 9.12 -5.38
C ASP A 179 -39.90 8.64 -4.11
N ALA A 180 -40.33 7.36 -4.13
CA ALA A 180 -40.82 6.67 -2.95
C ALA A 180 -39.77 5.66 -2.47
N PHE A 181 -39.66 5.46 -1.16
CA PHE A 181 -38.71 4.51 -0.58
C PHE A 181 -39.17 4.08 0.81
N GLN A 182 -38.65 2.97 1.30
CA GLN A 182 -38.98 2.47 2.64
C GLN A 182 -38.24 3.24 3.74
N VAL A 183 -38.86 3.36 4.91
CA VAL A 183 -38.20 3.83 6.13
C VAL A 183 -37.05 2.85 6.44
N PRO A 184 -35.77 3.28 6.44
CA PRO A 184 -34.65 2.33 6.51
C PRO A 184 -34.62 1.49 7.79
N ASN A 185 -35.00 2.09 8.92
CA ASN A 185 -34.93 1.48 10.25
C ASN A 185 -36.25 1.75 10.99
N PRO A 186 -37.34 1.07 10.61
CA PRO A 186 -38.66 1.35 11.18
C PRO A 186 -38.74 0.86 12.64
N GLU A 187 -39.66 1.43 13.41
CA GLU A 187 -39.84 1.12 14.84
C GLU A 187 -40.16 -0.36 15.09
N ILE A 188 -40.87 -1.02 14.16
CA ILE A 188 -41.18 -2.45 14.23
C ILE A 188 -39.94 -3.36 14.29
N HIS A 189 -38.78 -2.83 13.88
CA HIS A 189 -37.47 -3.50 13.96
C HIS A 189 -36.52 -2.80 14.94
N SER A 190 -37.06 -2.16 15.98
CA SER A 190 -36.28 -1.47 17.01
C SER A 190 -35.30 -0.44 16.45
N GLN A 191 -35.58 0.10 15.25
CA GLN A 191 -34.71 1.04 14.53
C GLN A 191 -33.31 0.49 14.17
N GLU A 192 -33.13 -0.83 14.10
CA GLU A 192 -31.83 -1.47 13.82
C GLU A 192 -31.92 -2.53 12.70
N LEU A 193 -32.96 -2.46 11.85
CA LEU A 193 -33.21 -3.44 10.77
C LEU A 193 -31.96 -3.75 9.95
N HIS A 194 -31.25 -2.74 9.48
CA HIS A 194 -30.09 -2.96 8.61
C HIS A 194 -28.92 -3.64 9.34
N VAL A 195 -28.67 -3.26 10.59
CA VAL A 195 -27.62 -3.88 11.42
C VAL A 195 -27.95 -5.34 11.67
N ALA A 196 -29.18 -5.61 12.12
CA ALA A 196 -29.66 -6.96 12.36
C ALA A 196 -29.64 -7.83 11.09
N ALA A 197 -29.91 -7.26 9.91
CA ALA A 197 -29.84 -7.98 8.65
C ALA A 197 -28.41 -8.43 8.28
N PHE A 198 -27.38 -7.62 8.58
CA PHE A 198 -25.99 -7.98 8.35
C PHE A 198 -25.44 -8.94 9.42
N GLU A 199 -25.87 -8.80 10.68
CA GLU A 199 -25.60 -9.79 11.72
C GLU A 199 -26.17 -11.15 11.33
N ALA A 200 -27.41 -11.18 10.83
CA ALA A 200 -28.04 -12.40 10.34
C ALA A 200 -27.24 -13.04 9.19
N ILE A 201 -26.70 -12.25 8.24
CA ILE A 201 -25.85 -12.80 7.18
C ILE A 201 -24.59 -13.46 7.74
N ARG A 202 -23.88 -12.79 8.65
CA ARG A 202 -22.68 -13.35 9.29
C ARG A 202 -23.00 -14.68 9.95
N ASP A 203 -24.05 -14.71 10.76
CA ASP A 203 -24.42 -15.88 11.56
C ASP A 203 -24.96 -17.01 10.67
N ASP A 204 -25.74 -16.68 9.65
CA ASP A 204 -26.28 -17.64 8.69
C ASP A 204 -25.17 -18.23 7.82
N PHE A 205 -24.27 -17.43 7.27
CA PHE A 205 -23.18 -17.95 6.43
C PHE A 205 -22.26 -18.88 7.21
N LEU A 206 -21.99 -18.56 8.48
CA LEU A 206 -21.23 -19.44 9.36
C LEU A 206 -21.98 -20.74 9.64
N ARG A 207 -23.26 -20.66 9.98
CA ARG A 207 -24.08 -21.83 10.33
C ARG A 207 -24.30 -22.77 9.15
N GLU A 208 -24.52 -22.22 7.96
CA GLU A 208 -24.81 -22.96 6.73
C GLU A 208 -23.53 -23.28 5.93
N GLU A 209 -22.35 -23.02 6.50
CA GLU A 209 -21.03 -23.27 5.88
C GLU A 209 -20.90 -22.68 4.46
N VAL A 210 -21.43 -21.48 4.25
CA VAL A 210 -21.37 -20.79 2.95
C VAL A 210 -19.92 -20.34 2.73
N PRO A 211 -19.22 -20.82 1.68
CA PRO A 211 -17.77 -20.62 1.50
C PRO A 211 -17.46 -19.23 0.94
N VAL A 212 -17.74 -18.18 1.71
CA VAL A 212 -17.61 -16.78 1.30
C VAL A 212 -16.88 -15.97 2.35
N ASP A 213 -15.81 -15.31 1.95
CA ASP A 213 -15.14 -14.27 2.71
C ASP A 213 -15.89 -12.95 2.53
N LEU A 214 -16.54 -12.46 3.59
CA LEU A 214 -17.26 -11.20 3.59
C LEU A 214 -16.45 -10.12 4.29
N ILE A 215 -16.12 -9.04 3.57
CA ILE A 215 -15.22 -7.99 4.02
C ILE A 215 -15.93 -6.64 3.89
N ASN A 216 -15.86 -5.80 4.93
CA ASN A 216 -16.25 -4.40 4.82
C ASN A 216 -15.01 -3.53 4.58
N ALA A 217 -15.06 -2.69 3.54
CA ALA A 217 -13.95 -1.82 3.19
C ALA A 217 -14.12 -0.35 3.62
N ASN A 218 -15.15 -0.05 4.41
CA ASN A 218 -15.29 1.26 5.06
C ASN A 218 -14.97 1.17 6.56
N PRO A 219 -13.83 1.69 7.05
CA PRO A 219 -13.46 1.61 8.46
C PRO A 219 -14.38 2.43 9.39
N ARG A 220 -15.19 3.35 8.84
CA ARG A 220 -16.13 4.19 9.60
C ARG A 220 -17.58 3.70 9.57
N SER A 221 -17.85 2.62 8.83
CA SER A 221 -19.18 1.99 8.82
C SER A 221 -19.44 1.27 10.13
N ARG A 222 -20.72 1.22 10.56
CA ARG A 222 -21.12 0.37 11.70
C ARG A 222 -20.80 -1.10 11.50
N LEU A 223 -20.70 -1.57 10.25
CA LEU A 223 -20.24 -2.92 9.96
C LEU A 223 -18.85 -3.21 10.57
N THR A 224 -17.98 -2.20 10.63
CA THR A 224 -16.66 -2.31 11.25
C THR A 224 -16.66 -1.84 12.70
N THR A 225 -17.26 -0.69 13.02
CA THR A 225 -17.20 -0.14 14.38
C THR A 225 -17.94 -0.99 15.41
N ASP A 226 -18.99 -1.68 14.98
CA ASP A 226 -19.80 -2.56 15.83
C ASP A 226 -19.32 -4.03 15.71
N ALA A 227 -18.19 -4.27 15.04
CA ALA A 227 -17.58 -5.59 14.84
C ALA A 227 -18.50 -6.64 14.19
N ILE A 228 -19.36 -6.22 13.27
CA ILE A 228 -20.24 -7.12 12.53
C ILE A 228 -19.45 -7.90 11.49
N LEU A 229 -18.59 -7.23 10.72
CA LEU A 229 -17.78 -7.82 9.66
C LEU A 229 -16.30 -7.44 9.81
N PRO A 230 -15.37 -8.30 9.37
CA PRO A 230 -13.96 -7.94 9.34
C PRO A 230 -13.73 -6.75 8.39
N TYR A 231 -12.84 -5.86 8.80
CA TYR A 231 -12.35 -4.78 7.95
C TYR A 231 -11.26 -5.26 7.00
N GLY A 232 -11.30 -4.82 5.75
CA GLY A 232 -10.21 -4.98 4.78
C GLY A 232 -9.98 -3.69 4.01
N ASP A 233 -8.71 -3.32 3.83
CA ASP A 233 -8.35 -2.15 3.02
C ASP A 233 -8.69 -2.39 1.55
N LEU A 234 -9.50 -1.51 0.94
CA LEU A 234 -9.99 -1.69 -0.42
C LEU A 234 -8.86 -1.84 -1.45
N ALA A 235 -7.78 -1.06 -1.31
CA ALA A 235 -6.67 -1.14 -2.27
C ALA A 235 -6.03 -2.52 -2.21
N ARG A 236 -5.82 -3.07 -1.01
CA ARG A 236 -5.36 -4.45 -0.84
C ARG A 236 -6.34 -5.47 -1.42
N GLU A 237 -7.64 -5.30 -1.17
CA GLU A 237 -8.65 -6.24 -1.65
C GLU A 237 -8.82 -6.23 -3.18
N LEU A 238 -8.45 -5.12 -3.84
CA LEU A 238 -8.40 -4.99 -5.31
C LEU A 238 -7.02 -5.33 -5.91
N ASP A 239 -6.09 -5.85 -5.10
CA ASP A 239 -4.68 -6.09 -5.47
C ASP A 239 -4.00 -4.85 -6.09
N GLU A 240 -4.39 -3.67 -5.61
CA GLU A 240 -3.76 -2.44 -6.06
C GLU A 240 -2.30 -2.39 -5.58
N PRO A 241 -1.38 -1.88 -6.42
CA PRO A 241 -0.01 -1.65 -6.03
C PRO A 241 0.05 -0.68 -4.84
N ALA A 242 0.61 -1.15 -3.73
CA ALA A 242 0.81 -0.35 -2.54
C ALA A 242 1.90 0.71 -2.74
N LEU A 243 2.89 0.47 -3.61
CA LEU A 243 3.99 1.40 -3.85
C LEU A 243 3.63 2.44 -4.93
N GLY A 244 3.45 3.70 -4.52
CA GLY A 244 3.14 4.82 -5.39
C GLY A 244 4.35 5.55 -5.97
N SER A 245 5.49 5.55 -5.28
CA SER A 245 6.69 6.22 -5.78
C SER A 245 8.00 5.65 -5.24
N LEU A 246 9.05 5.85 -6.02
CA LEU A 246 10.45 5.68 -5.67
C LEU A 246 11.11 7.07 -5.64
N ILE A 247 11.53 7.51 -4.47
CA ILE A 247 12.21 8.78 -4.24
C ILE A 247 13.71 8.55 -4.20
N VAL A 248 14.47 9.35 -4.94
CA VAL A 248 15.93 9.39 -4.89
C VAL A 248 16.36 10.83 -4.56
N PRO A 249 16.79 11.12 -3.32
CA PRO A 249 17.38 12.41 -2.98
C PRO A 249 18.72 12.57 -3.69
N LEU A 250 19.02 13.81 -4.12
CA LEU A 250 20.23 14.10 -4.88
C LEU A 250 20.90 15.39 -4.45
N THR A 251 22.21 15.30 -4.28
CA THR A 251 23.16 16.41 -4.31
C THR A 251 23.92 16.42 -5.65
N TYR A 252 24.59 17.54 -5.95
CA TYR A 252 25.42 17.65 -7.15
C TYR A 252 26.53 16.57 -7.23
N GLY A 253 27.09 16.17 -6.08
CA GLY A 253 28.18 15.21 -6.01
C GLY A 253 27.79 13.77 -6.34
N GLU A 254 26.50 13.48 -6.49
CA GLU A 254 25.98 12.10 -6.62
C GLU A 254 25.54 11.75 -8.05
N HIS A 255 25.69 12.68 -9.01
CA HIS A 255 25.21 12.49 -10.39
C HIS A 255 25.75 11.23 -11.06
N ASP A 256 27.04 10.94 -10.89
CA ASP A 256 27.66 9.78 -11.52
C ASP A 256 27.26 8.47 -10.82
N GLN A 257 27.11 8.50 -9.50
CA GLN A 257 26.60 7.35 -8.74
C GLN A 257 25.15 7.04 -9.12
N LEU A 258 24.31 8.06 -9.29
CA LEU A 258 22.94 7.91 -9.80
C LEU A 258 22.92 7.20 -11.15
N LEU A 259 23.75 7.64 -12.11
CA LEU A 259 23.81 7.00 -13.44
C LEU A 259 24.37 5.58 -13.37
N ALA A 260 25.26 5.29 -12.42
CA ALA A 260 25.72 3.94 -12.14
C ALA A 260 24.58 3.05 -11.62
N ASN A 261 23.76 3.54 -10.69
CA ASN A 261 22.58 2.83 -10.20
C ASN A 261 21.55 2.59 -11.31
N LEU A 262 21.22 3.61 -12.12
CA LEU A 262 20.31 3.43 -13.25
C LEU A 262 20.83 2.40 -14.24
N TRP A 263 22.14 2.39 -14.52
CA TRP A 263 22.75 1.31 -15.29
C TRP A 263 22.56 -0.05 -14.62
N LEU A 264 22.83 -0.17 -13.32
CA LEU A 264 22.65 -1.42 -12.59
C LEU A 264 21.21 -1.93 -12.70
N TRP A 265 20.22 -1.04 -12.59
CA TRP A 265 18.79 -1.40 -12.68
C TRP A 265 18.37 -1.88 -14.08
N THR A 266 19.17 -1.65 -15.13
CA THR A 266 18.92 -2.26 -16.46
C THR A 266 19.34 -3.73 -16.53
N GLN A 267 20.10 -4.21 -15.56
CA GLN A 267 20.71 -5.53 -15.59
C GLN A 267 19.74 -6.58 -15.04
N PRO A 268 19.60 -7.77 -15.67
CA PRO A 268 18.60 -8.76 -15.27
C PRO A 268 18.62 -9.16 -13.79
N ALA A 269 19.80 -9.22 -13.16
CA ALA A 269 19.95 -9.61 -11.75
C ALA A 269 19.56 -8.51 -10.74
N PHE A 270 19.28 -7.30 -11.23
CA PHE A 270 18.99 -6.11 -10.42
C PHE A 270 17.76 -5.35 -10.94
N PHE A 271 17.02 -5.97 -11.87
CA PHE A 271 15.93 -5.33 -12.58
C PHE A 271 14.74 -5.14 -11.62
N PRO A 272 14.04 -3.98 -11.62
CA PRO A 272 13.09 -3.65 -10.56
C PRO A 272 11.87 -4.56 -10.43
N PHE A 273 11.34 -5.05 -11.56
CA PHE A 273 10.17 -5.93 -11.62
C PHE A 273 10.44 -7.16 -12.49
N LEU A 274 10.13 -8.35 -11.99
CA LEU A 274 10.10 -9.57 -12.81
C LEU A 274 8.66 -9.92 -13.20
N GLY A 275 8.45 -10.31 -14.46
CA GLY A 275 7.13 -10.75 -14.95
C GLY A 275 6.26 -9.61 -15.50
N ARG A 276 4.95 -9.72 -15.28
CA ARG A 276 3.97 -8.70 -15.68
C ARG A 276 4.15 -7.47 -14.77
N LEU A 277 4.25 -6.29 -15.38
CA LEU A 277 4.29 -5.03 -14.63
C LEU A 277 2.93 -4.81 -13.94
N PRO A 278 2.92 -4.22 -12.73
CA PRO A 278 1.67 -3.85 -12.09
C PRO A 278 0.91 -2.85 -12.98
N ASP A 279 -0.43 -2.92 -12.96
CA ASP A 279 -1.27 -2.04 -13.78
C ASP A 279 -1.05 -0.56 -13.40
N ARG A 280 -0.77 -0.31 -12.12
CA ARG A 280 -0.27 0.97 -11.62
C ARG A 280 1.21 0.86 -11.24
N ARG A 281 2.05 1.66 -11.89
CA ARG A 281 3.50 1.67 -11.65
C ARG A 281 3.87 2.83 -10.73
N PRO A 282 4.93 2.71 -9.91
CA PRO A 282 5.39 3.82 -9.10
C PRO A 282 5.98 4.93 -9.99
N ASP A 283 5.93 6.16 -9.51
CA ASP A 283 6.73 7.25 -10.07
C ASP A 283 8.20 7.10 -9.69
N LEU A 284 9.12 7.54 -10.55
CA LEU A 284 10.52 7.77 -10.20
C LEU A 284 10.72 9.27 -9.96
N VAL A 285 10.97 9.66 -8.70
CA VAL A 285 11.04 11.06 -8.27
C VAL A 285 12.45 11.37 -7.79
N PHE A 286 13.15 12.24 -8.50
CA PHE A 286 14.43 12.79 -8.09
C PHE A 286 14.22 14.08 -7.30
N VAL A 287 14.66 14.11 -6.04
CA VAL A 287 14.52 15.29 -5.17
C VAL A 287 15.88 15.94 -5.02
N CYS A 288 16.09 17.01 -5.78
CA CYS A 288 17.33 17.76 -5.85
C CYS A 288 17.34 18.85 -4.79
N ASN A 289 18.38 18.86 -3.94
CA ASN A 289 18.53 19.89 -2.92
C ASN A 289 18.56 21.31 -3.54
N ASN A 290 19.22 21.49 -4.68
CA ASN A 290 19.33 22.77 -5.38
C ASN A 290 19.46 22.60 -6.91
N ALA A 291 19.56 23.72 -7.64
CA ALA A 291 19.64 23.74 -9.10
C ALA A 291 20.88 23.02 -9.68
N LEU A 292 21.99 22.98 -8.94
CA LEU A 292 23.17 22.20 -9.36
C LEU A 292 22.85 20.71 -9.31
N ALA A 293 22.20 20.23 -8.26
CA ALA A 293 21.77 18.83 -8.21
C ALA A 293 20.76 18.49 -9.33
N ALA A 294 19.88 19.42 -9.71
CA ALA A 294 18.94 19.22 -10.80
C ALA A 294 19.59 19.17 -12.20
N SER A 295 20.84 19.63 -12.34
CA SER A 295 21.51 19.69 -13.65
C SER A 295 21.81 18.32 -14.27
N CYS A 296 21.59 17.22 -13.56
CA CYS A 296 21.71 15.86 -14.11
C CYS A 296 20.51 15.44 -14.95
N GLU A 297 19.38 16.15 -14.88
CA GLU A 297 18.13 15.78 -15.54
C GLU A 297 18.30 15.41 -17.02
N PRO A 298 18.95 16.22 -17.88
CA PRO A 298 19.13 15.87 -19.29
C PRO A 298 19.88 14.54 -19.51
N ARG A 299 20.87 14.24 -18.67
CA ARG A 299 21.66 12.99 -18.75
C ARG A 299 20.80 11.79 -18.33
N VAL A 300 20.01 11.93 -17.27
CA VAL A 300 19.09 10.88 -16.80
C VAL A 300 18.00 10.60 -17.83
N GLN A 301 17.38 11.64 -18.38
CA GLN A 301 16.36 11.50 -19.42
C GLN A 301 16.93 10.81 -20.66
N ALA A 302 18.12 11.21 -21.12
CA ALA A 302 18.79 10.56 -22.24
C ALA A 302 19.11 9.08 -21.95
N PHE A 303 19.54 8.76 -20.73
CA PHE A 303 19.77 7.38 -20.30
C PHE A 303 18.49 6.54 -20.36
N LEU A 304 17.39 7.03 -19.77
CA LEU A 304 16.12 6.32 -19.70
C LEU A 304 15.45 6.15 -21.09
N ALA A 305 15.64 7.13 -21.99
CA ALA A 305 15.20 7.01 -23.38
C ALA A 305 15.89 5.83 -24.09
N GLY A 306 17.17 5.56 -23.79
CA GLY A 306 17.90 4.39 -24.28
C GLY A 306 17.58 3.08 -23.54
N ALA A 307 17.00 3.16 -22.34
CA ALA A 307 16.68 2.03 -21.48
C ALA A 307 15.15 1.81 -21.34
N GLN A 308 14.45 1.66 -22.47
CA GLN A 308 12.98 1.60 -22.54
C GLN A 308 12.35 0.60 -21.55
N ARG A 309 12.96 -0.57 -21.35
CA ARG A 309 12.47 -1.56 -20.37
C ARG A 309 12.47 -1.04 -18.95
N LEU A 310 13.53 -0.33 -18.54
CA LEU A 310 13.62 0.30 -17.23
C LEU A 310 12.64 1.47 -17.13
N ARG A 311 12.55 2.31 -18.18
CA ARG A 311 11.56 3.41 -18.23
C ARG A 311 10.13 2.90 -18.07
N ALA A 312 9.81 1.73 -18.63
CA ALA A 312 8.49 1.12 -18.55
C ALA A 312 8.13 0.64 -17.14
N CYS A 313 9.09 0.48 -16.22
CA CYS A 313 8.82 0.13 -14.81
C CYS A 313 8.21 1.29 -14.01
N PHE A 314 8.26 2.51 -14.53
CA PHE A 314 7.78 3.70 -13.84
C PHE A 314 6.65 4.36 -14.64
N ASP A 315 5.69 4.97 -13.95
CA ASP A 315 4.66 5.73 -14.64
C ASP A 315 5.25 7.06 -15.15
N GLN A 316 5.74 7.88 -14.22
CA GLN A 316 6.40 9.15 -14.50
C GLN A 316 7.86 9.18 -14.01
N VAL A 317 8.65 10.07 -14.59
CA VAL A 317 9.99 10.43 -14.10
C VAL A 317 9.97 11.93 -13.83
N ARG A 318 10.17 12.32 -12.57
CA ARG A 318 10.01 13.70 -12.09
C ARG A 318 11.30 14.20 -11.45
N PHE A 319 11.59 15.49 -11.63
CA PHE A 319 12.64 16.21 -10.92
C PHE A 319 12.00 17.31 -10.08
N VAL A 320 12.31 17.33 -8.79
CA VAL A 320 11.81 18.31 -7.82
C VAL A 320 13.01 19.05 -7.26
N THR A 321 13.08 20.36 -7.47
CA THR A 321 14.20 21.19 -6.98
C THR A 321 13.75 22.00 -5.78
N LEU A 322 14.38 21.78 -4.63
CA LEU A 322 14.02 22.44 -3.37
C LEU A 322 14.63 23.84 -3.20
N ASN A 323 15.62 24.18 -4.02
CA ASN A 323 16.35 25.46 -3.98
C ASN A 323 16.94 25.78 -2.59
N LEU A 324 17.39 24.75 -1.87
CA LEU A 324 18.08 24.91 -0.60
C LEU A 324 19.39 25.68 -0.81
N SER A 325 19.74 26.51 0.16
CA SER A 325 21.00 27.26 0.18
C SER A 325 21.39 27.61 1.62
N GLY A 326 22.66 28.01 1.82
CA GLY A 326 23.17 28.43 3.13
C GLY A 326 23.03 27.35 4.19
N ASP A 327 22.54 27.73 5.38
CA ASP A 327 22.37 26.81 6.51
C ASP A 327 21.35 25.70 6.24
N ALA A 328 20.39 25.92 5.32
CA ALA A 328 19.40 24.91 4.95
C ALA A 328 19.97 23.80 4.06
N ASP A 329 21.14 24.02 3.43
CA ASP A 329 21.79 23.10 2.50
C ASP A 329 23.12 22.56 3.06
N LEU A 330 23.19 22.41 4.38
CA LEU A 330 24.42 22.02 5.06
C LEU A 330 24.57 20.49 5.17
N TYR A 331 25.66 19.96 4.59
CA TYR A 331 26.04 18.54 4.63
C TYR A 331 27.37 18.35 5.39
N ARG A 332 27.36 18.50 6.71
CA ARG A 332 28.54 18.15 7.53
C ARG A 332 28.44 16.69 7.93
N ARG A 333 29.53 15.94 7.80
CA ARG A 333 29.64 14.56 8.33
C ARG A 333 30.17 14.56 9.76
N GLU A 334 31.16 15.39 10.00
CA GLU A 334 31.81 15.47 11.29
C GLU A 334 30.98 16.32 12.25
N ASN A 335 30.85 15.88 13.50
CA ASN A 335 30.03 16.54 14.51
C ASN A 335 30.78 17.68 15.21
N HIS A 336 31.53 18.48 14.44
CA HIS A 336 32.27 19.62 14.93
C HIS A 336 32.13 20.84 14.00
N GLY A 337 32.38 22.03 14.55
CA GLY A 337 32.24 23.31 13.86
C GLY A 337 31.15 24.21 14.45
N PRO A 338 30.97 25.42 13.89
CA PRO A 338 29.99 26.38 14.40
C PRO A 338 28.57 25.83 14.21
N ARG A 339 27.77 25.87 15.28
CA ARG A 339 26.36 25.49 15.26
C ARG A 339 25.57 26.45 14.37
N THR A 340 24.74 25.89 13.50
CA THR A 340 23.74 26.64 12.72
C THR A 340 22.39 26.52 13.43
N SER A 341 21.42 27.35 13.04
CA SER A 341 20.04 27.23 13.56
C SER A 341 19.30 25.97 13.09
N GLN A 342 19.87 25.23 12.12
CA GLN A 342 19.28 24.03 11.53
C GLN A 342 20.09 22.74 11.80
N GLY A 343 21.15 22.83 12.61
CA GLY A 343 22.01 21.70 12.94
C GLY A 343 22.99 21.31 11.81
N PHE A 344 23.83 20.32 12.10
CA PHE A 344 24.89 19.81 11.22
C PHE A 344 24.37 18.94 10.07
N ARG A 345 23.12 18.46 10.17
CA ARG A 345 22.44 17.59 9.19
C ARG A 345 21.29 18.31 8.47
N ALA A 346 21.32 19.64 8.41
CA ALA A 346 20.24 20.45 7.85
C ALA A 346 19.88 20.07 6.39
N GLY A 347 20.89 19.88 5.52
CA GLY A 347 20.69 19.50 4.13
C GLY A 347 19.88 18.20 3.98
N PRO A 348 20.37 17.06 4.51
CA PRO A 348 19.61 15.81 4.49
C PRO A 348 18.21 15.92 5.11
N ASN A 349 18.07 16.61 6.25
CA ASN A 349 16.78 16.78 6.93
C ASN A 349 15.78 17.55 6.05
N ASN A 350 16.21 18.66 5.44
CA ASN A 350 15.35 19.47 4.58
C ASN A 350 15.03 18.77 3.26
N VAL A 351 15.96 18.01 2.69
CA VAL A 351 15.69 17.18 1.50
C VAL A 351 14.65 16.11 1.79
N PHE A 352 14.76 15.43 2.94
CA PHE A 352 13.77 14.43 3.35
C PHE A 352 12.37 15.03 3.44
N PHE A 353 12.19 16.12 4.19
CA PHE A 353 10.87 16.72 4.32
C PHE A 353 10.34 17.32 3.02
N GLY A 354 11.20 17.96 2.22
CA GLY A 354 10.83 18.43 0.89
C GLY A 354 10.44 17.28 -0.04
N ALA A 355 11.03 16.10 0.14
CA ALA A 355 10.62 14.89 -0.57
C ALA A 355 9.23 14.41 -0.13
N MET A 356 8.94 14.37 1.17
CA MET A 356 7.60 14.02 1.69
C MET A 356 6.54 14.96 1.12
N ASP A 357 6.82 16.27 1.11
CA ASP A 357 5.92 17.29 0.55
C ASP A 357 5.67 17.08 -0.96
N ALA A 358 6.70 16.67 -1.71
CA ALA A 358 6.65 16.53 -3.16
C ALA A 358 5.83 15.35 -3.69
N VAL A 359 5.56 14.37 -2.82
CA VAL A 359 4.82 13.14 -3.17
C VAL A 359 3.56 12.93 -2.34
N ARG A 360 3.19 13.87 -1.47
CA ARG A 360 2.03 13.73 -0.57
C ARG A 360 0.70 13.53 -1.32
N ASP A 361 0.62 14.01 -2.56
CA ASP A 361 -0.52 13.85 -3.46
C ASP A 361 -0.52 12.53 -4.24
N ARG A 362 0.53 11.72 -4.14
CA ARG A 362 0.68 10.47 -4.88
C ARG A 362 0.15 9.29 -4.06
N PRO A 363 -0.90 8.59 -4.53
CA PRO A 363 -1.47 7.48 -3.79
C PRO A 363 -0.49 6.34 -3.53
N GLY A 364 -0.62 5.75 -2.34
CA GLY A 364 0.22 4.64 -1.87
C GLY A 364 1.39 5.10 -1.01
N TYR A 365 2.38 4.22 -0.91
CA TYR A 365 3.62 4.43 -0.18
C TYR A 365 4.72 4.98 -1.08
N SER A 366 5.71 5.62 -0.48
CA SER A 366 6.93 6.06 -1.13
C SER A 366 8.15 5.34 -0.57
N LEU A 367 8.93 4.71 -1.43
CA LEU A 367 10.24 4.17 -1.08
C LEU A 367 11.28 5.27 -1.23
N TYR A 368 11.92 5.69 -0.15
CA TYR A 368 13.02 6.64 -0.15
C TYR A 368 14.34 5.89 -0.15
N VAL A 369 15.17 6.09 -1.18
CA VAL A 369 16.49 5.46 -1.29
C VAL A 369 17.54 6.43 -1.81
N GLU A 370 18.60 6.60 -1.04
CA GLU A 370 19.79 7.38 -1.39
C GLU A 370 20.60 6.71 -2.51
N THR A 371 21.56 7.44 -3.08
CA THR A 371 22.35 6.94 -4.21
C THR A 371 23.32 5.82 -3.84
N ASP A 372 23.51 5.56 -2.55
CA ASP A 372 24.29 4.43 -2.03
C ASP A 372 23.44 3.21 -1.63
N CYS A 373 22.15 3.20 -1.97
CA CYS A 373 21.32 2.01 -1.93
C CYS A 373 21.52 1.16 -3.19
N VAL A 374 21.94 -0.09 -2.98
CA VAL A 374 22.25 -1.04 -4.06
C VAL A 374 21.24 -2.20 -4.01
N PRO A 375 20.41 -2.41 -5.05
CA PRO A 375 19.64 -3.63 -5.15
C PRO A 375 20.56 -4.84 -5.15
N VAL A 376 20.19 -5.91 -4.46
CA VAL A 376 20.98 -7.16 -4.39
C VAL A 376 20.23 -8.36 -4.91
N ARG A 377 18.98 -8.15 -5.34
CA ARG A 377 18.10 -9.15 -5.97
C ARG A 377 17.32 -8.52 -7.13
N PRO A 378 16.91 -9.31 -8.13
CA PRO A 378 15.92 -8.84 -9.09
C PRO A 378 14.54 -8.76 -8.43
N ASP A 379 13.58 -8.11 -9.10
CA ASP A 379 12.22 -7.91 -8.59
C ASP A 379 12.17 -7.15 -7.26
N TRP A 380 13.13 -6.28 -6.97
CA TRP A 380 13.19 -5.61 -5.68
C TRP A 380 12.03 -4.65 -5.43
N LEU A 381 11.51 -3.95 -6.46
CA LEU A 381 10.28 -3.16 -6.32
C LEU A 381 9.05 -4.06 -6.18
N GLY A 382 8.99 -5.17 -6.92
CA GLY A 382 7.91 -6.15 -6.80
C GLY A 382 7.86 -6.79 -5.41
N GLN A 383 9.01 -7.13 -4.84
CA GLN A 383 9.14 -7.64 -3.47
C GLN A 383 8.67 -6.63 -2.43
N ILE A 384 9.07 -5.37 -2.55
CA ILE A 384 8.62 -4.30 -1.65
C ILE A 384 7.10 -4.10 -1.77
N ASN A 385 6.55 -4.08 -2.98
CA ASN A 385 5.10 -3.96 -3.19
C ASN A 385 4.32 -5.09 -2.50
N ARG A 386 4.75 -6.34 -2.68
CA ARG A 386 4.10 -7.50 -2.03
C ARG A 386 4.25 -7.47 -0.51
N HIS A 387 5.39 -7.02 0.00
CA HIS A 387 5.57 -6.83 1.45
C HIS A 387 4.57 -5.84 2.01
N LEU A 388 4.35 -4.70 1.34
CA LEU A 388 3.39 -3.69 1.78
C LEU A 388 1.94 -4.17 1.68
N GLN A 389 1.59 -4.97 0.67
CA GLN A 389 0.25 -5.56 0.54
C GLN A 389 -0.04 -6.59 1.65
N GLY A 390 0.97 -7.35 2.09
CA GLY A 390 0.82 -8.38 3.12
C GLY A 390 1.01 -7.87 4.56
N ALA A 391 1.56 -6.68 4.75
CA ALA A 391 1.87 -6.14 6.07
C ALA A 391 0.67 -5.43 6.71
N GLU A 392 0.69 -5.33 8.04
CA GLU A 392 -0.14 -4.37 8.75
C GLU A 392 0.23 -2.95 8.29
N PRO A 393 -0.76 -2.07 8.00
CA PRO A 393 -0.48 -0.70 7.59
C PRO A 393 0.40 0.04 8.60
N ALA A 394 1.51 0.57 8.11
CA ALA A 394 2.51 1.29 8.89
C ALA A 394 2.75 2.67 8.27
N TRP A 395 3.21 3.63 9.06
CA TRP A 395 3.67 4.92 8.53
C TRP A 395 5.08 4.85 7.99
N VAL A 396 5.95 4.11 8.67
CA VAL A 396 7.34 3.92 8.27
C VAL A 396 7.72 2.46 8.41
N THR A 397 8.24 1.89 7.33
CA THR A 397 8.78 0.52 7.30
C THR A 397 10.21 0.54 6.80
N GLY A 398 11.17 0.18 7.65
CA GLY A 398 12.59 0.19 7.30
C GLY A 398 13.41 -0.74 8.18
N SER A 399 14.74 -0.73 8.05
CA SER A 399 15.60 -1.62 8.83
C SER A 399 16.33 -0.90 9.95
N ILE A 400 16.68 -1.65 10.99
CA ILE A 400 17.71 -1.23 11.95
C ILE A 400 19.11 -1.41 11.35
N TYR A 401 20.09 -0.75 11.95
CA TYR A 401 21.49 -1.03 11.67
C TYR A 401 21.84 -2.50 11.98
N ARG A 402 22.50 -3.18 11.02
CA ARG A 402 22.94 -4.58 11.16
C ARG A 402 24.45 -4.78 11.04
N GLY A 403 25.18 -3.69 10.82
CA GLY A 403 26.63 -3.75 10.72
C GLY A 403 27.32 -3.95 12.08
N PRO A 404 28.65 -4.13 12.08
CA PRO A 404 29.42 -4.42 13.28
C PRO A 404 29.87 -3.17 14.06
N ASP A 405 29.67 -1.96 13.53
CA ASP A 405 30.23 -0.75 14.12
C ASP A 405 29.64 -0.43 15.50
N ALA A 406 30.48 0.17 16.35
CA ALA A 406 30.11 0.60 17.69
C ALA A 406 29.28 1.91 17.63
N LEU A 407 28.00 1.78 17.29
CA LEU A 407 27.04 2.89 17.32
C LEU A 407 26.42 3.11 18.71
N GLY A 408 25.94 4.32 18.98
CA GLY A 408 25.16 4.64 20.18
C GLY A 408 23.80 3.91 20.20
N PRO A 409 23.13 3.79 21.37
CA PRO A 409 21.88 3.05 21.46
C PRO A 409 20.77 3.57 20.53
N ARG A 410 20.67 4.90 20.37
CA ARG A 410 19.72 5.56 19.46
C ARG A 410 20.00 5.19 18.01
N GLU A 411 21.26 5.35 17.59
CA GLU A 411 21.71 5.04 16.23
C GLU A 411 21.63 3.54 15.91
N LYS A 412 21.68 2.65 16.90
CA LYS A 412 21.47 1.21 16.67
C LYS A 412 20.02 0.85 16.44
N ARG A 413 19.10 1.48 17.16
CA ARG A 413 17.68 1.13 17.15
C ARG A 413 16.87 1.87 16.10
N HIS A 414 17.28 3.06 15.67
CA HIS A 414 16.48 3.83 14.71
C HIS A 414 16.22 3.06 13.42
N ILE A 415 15.04 3.32 12.84
CA ILE A 415 14.76 2.91 11.47
C ILE A 415 15.59 3.80 10.55
N ASN A 416 16.40 3.19 9.69
CA ASN A 416 17.19 3.94 8.72
C ASN A 416 16.32 4.81 7.81
N GLY A 417 16.80 6.00 7.45
CA GLY A 417 16.13 6.91 6.51
C GLY A 417 15.88 6.32 5.11
N ASN A 418 16.61 5.28 4.71
CA ASN A 418 16.29 4.50 3.52
C ASN A 418 15.18 3.49 3.85
N ALA A 419 13.94 3.98 3.80
CA ALA A 419 12.75 3.26 4.23
C ALA A 419 11.56 3.52 3.30
N VAL A 420 10.45 2.83 3.59
CA VAL A 420 9.16 3.06 2.97
C VAL A 420 8.30 3.93 3.88
N TYR A 421 7.62 4.93 3.31
CA TYR A 421 6.84 5.96 4.00
C TYR A 421 5.41 6.01 3.46
N ALA A 422 4.41 6.11 4.33
CA ALA A 422 2.99 6.22 3.96
C ALA A 422 2.62 7.66 3.54
N THR A 423 3.33 8.23 2.57
CA THR A 423 3.27 9.66 2.21
C THR A 423 1.88 10.17 1.81
N HIS A 424 0.98 9.28 1.34
CA HIS A 424 -0.40 9.63 1.03
C HIS A 424 -1.38 9.52 2.22
N ASP A 425 -0.98 8.88 3.31
CA ASP A 425 -1.83 8.69 4.49
C ASP A 425 -2.02 10.06 5.20
N PRO A 426 -3.26 10.56 5.33
CA PRO A 426 -3.51 11.87 5.94
C PRO A 426 -3.02 11.99 7.39
N ASP A 427 -3.11 10.91 8.17
CA ASP A 427 -2.65 10.91 9.56
C ASP A 427 -1.12 10.93 9.61
N PHE A 428 -0.45 10.22 8.68
CA PHE A 428 1.00 10.33 8.52
C PHE A 428 1.43 11.74 8.12
N GLN A 429 0.75 12.36 7.15
CA GLN A 429 1.04 13.73 6.75
C GLN A 429 0.88 14.71 7.92
N HIS A 430 -0.21 14.57 8.67
CA HIS A 430 -0.42 15.35 9.88
C HIS A 430 0.70 15.13 10.90
N PHE A 431 1.13 13.89 11.12
CA PHE A 431 2.25 13.58 11.99
C PHE A 431 3.56 14.24 11.52
N VAL A 432 3.87 14.21 10.22
CA VAL A 432 5.05 14.88 9.66
C VAL A 432 5.02 16.39 9.95
N ASP A 433 3.88 17.03 9.68
CA ASP A 433 3.72 18.49 9.75
C ASP A 433 3.61 19.01 11.20
N ALA A 434 2.86 18.32 12.05
CA ALA A 434 2.55 18.77 13.41
C ALA A 434 3.52 18.23 14.47
N VAL A 435 4.21 17.11 14.20
CA VAL A 435 5.06 16.43 15.19
C VAL A 435 6.49 16.29 14.68
N TRP A 436 6.73 15.53 13.62
CA TRP A 436 8.09 15.13 13.24
C TRP A 436 8.99 16.33 12.93
N ARG A 437 8.54 17.24 12.05
CA ARG A 437 9.30 18.41 11.63
C ARG A 437 9.51 19.41 12.79
N PRO A 438 8.48 19.81 13.57
CA PRO A 438 8.67 20.68 14.73
C PRO A 438 9.59 20.08 15.81
N ARG A 439 9.39 18.80 16.16
CA ARG A 439 10.21 18.14 17.20
C ARG A 439 11.66 17.99 16.78
N LEU A 440 11.94 17.74 15.50
CA LEU A 440 13.32 17.81 15.02
C LEU A 440 13.93 19.19 15.26
N ALA A 441 13.22 20.27 14.89
CA ALA A 441 13.70 21.64 15.04
C ALA A 441 13.99 22.00 16.52
N GLU A 442 13.19 21.48 17.46
CA GLU A 442 13.45 21.62 18.90
C GLU A 442 14.69 20.84 19.34
N LEU A 443 14.79 19.57 18.94
CA LEU A 443 15.85 18.67 19.39
C LEU A 443 17.23 19.07 18.87
N ILE A 444 17.34 19.59 17.64
CA ILE A 444 18.63 20.01 17.06
C ILE A 444 19.31 21.16 17.81
N VAL A 445 18.56 21.92 18.61
CA VAL A 445 19.14 22.98 19.47
C VAL A 445 20.11 22.36 20.48
N GLN A 446 19.74 21.20 21.02
CA GLN A 446 20.53 20.46 22.02
C GLN A 446 21.45 19.42 21.35
N HIS A 447 20.97 18.81 20.27
CA HIS A 447 21.62 17.74 19.51
C HIS A 447 21.78 18.14 18.04
N PRO A 448 22.70 19.07 17.70
CA PRO A 448 22.85 19.57 16.34
C PRO A 448 23.21 18.48 15.32
N GLU A 449 23.72 17.34 15.76
CA GLU A 449 24.02 16.17 14.94
C GLU A 449 22.80 15.34 14.54
N LEU A 450 21.62 15.59 15.11
CA LEU A 450 20.45 14.72 14.98
C LEU A 450 19.90 14.70 13.54
N PRO A 451 19.91 13.54 12.85
CA PRO A 451 19.23 13.38 11.57
C PRO A 451 17.73 13.12 11.78
N PHE A 452 16.93 13.37 10.73
CA PHE A 452 15.48 13.24 10.77
C PHE A 452 15.01 11.82 11.17
N ASP A 453 15.73 10.79 10.74
CA ASP A 453 15.39 9.38 10.96
C ASP A 453 15.69 8.90 12.40
N CYS A 454 16.44 9.68 13.18
CA CYS A 454 16.69 9.42 14.60
C CYS A 454 15.69 10.12 15.55
N VAL A 455 14.79 10.97 15.03
CA VAL A 455 13.86 11.75 15.87
C VAL A 455 12.93 10.85 16.67
N ILE A 456 12.41 9.79 16.05
CA ILE A 456 11.45 8.89 16.71
C ILE A 456 12.09 8.17 17.90
N GLU A 457 13.32 7.69 17.76
CA GLU A 457 14.07 7.11 18.88
C GLU A 457 14.41 8.16 19.95
N ALA A 458 14.70 9.40 19.57
CA ALA A 458 14.88 10.48 20.53
C ALA A 458 13.59 10.78 21.32
N LEU A 459 12.43 10.73 20.69
CA LEU A 459 11.13 10.87 21.37
C LEU A 459 10.86 9.70 22.33
N TYR A 460 11.21 8.47 21.95
CA TYR A 460 11.16 7.32 22.88
C TYR A 460 12.06 7.48 24.10
N GLU A 461 13.24 8.10 23.95
CA GLU A 461 14.14 8.37 25.07
C GLU A 461 13.62 9.45 26.02
N LEU A 462 12.78 10.36 25.51
CA LEU A 462 12.14 11.41 26.29
C LEU A 462 10.84 10.93 26.97
N ALA A 463 10.11 10.02 26.33
CA ALA A 463 8.83 9.51 26.83
C ALA A 463 8.98 8.69 28.12
N ASP A 464 8.27 9.09 29.19
CA ASP A 464 8.23 8.40 30.46
C ASP A 464 6.86 7.76 30.72
N GLY A 465 6.78 6.45 30.47
CA GLY A 465 5.56 5.68 30.69
C GLY A 465 5.04 5.67 32.14
N ARG A 466 5.85 6.10 33.12
CA ARG A 466 5.42 6.22 34.53
C ARG A 466 4.52 7.43 34.77
N LEU A 467 4.58 8.43 33.89
CA LEU A 467 3.76 9.64 33.95
C LEU A 467 2.42 9.50 33.22
N ALA A 468 2.18 8.37 32.54
CA ALA A 468 0.93 8.08 31.84
C ALA A 468 0.46 9.25 30.95
N THR A 469 -0.78 9.74 31.12
CA THR A 469 -1.34 10.84 30.30
C THR A 469 -0.76 12.22 30.62
N ASP A 470 0.07 12.35 31.66
CA ASP A 470 0.70 13.63 32.02
C ASP A 470 1.99 13.90 31.22
N ASP A 471 2.47 12.91 30.46
CA ASP A 471 3.60 13.06 29.54
C ASP A 471 3.11 13.03 28.07
N PRO A 472 3.17 14.18 27.36
CA PRO A 472 2.71 14.27 25.98
C PRO A 472 3.55 13.43 25.01
N ASP A 473 4.83 13.20 25.29
CA ASP A 473 5.67 12.33 24.46
C ASP A 473 5.26 10.87 24.64
N TRP A 474 4.94 10.44 25.86
CA TRP A 474 4.41 9.09 26.08
C TRP A 474 3.04 8.87 25.45
N GLU A 475 2.12 9.84 25.56
CA GLU A 475 0.81 9.78 24.90
C GLU A 475 0.97 9.66 23.37
N LEU A 476 1.80 10.53 22.77
CA LEU A 476 2.15 10.46 21.36
C LEU A 476 2.68 9.09 20.97
N MET A 477 3.65 8.56 21.73
CA MET A 477 4.27 7.27 21.42
C MET A 477 3.31 6.10 21.58
N ARG A 478 2.35 6.13 22.51
CA ARG A 478 1.29 5.11 22.60
C ARG A 478 0.44 5.06 21.33
N HIS A 479 0.13 6.20 20.74
CA HIS A 479 -0.68 6.28 19.53
C HIS A 479 0.12 5.98 18.26
N ALA A 480 1.39 6.37 18.19
CA ALA A 480 2.16 6.32 16.95
C ALA A 480 3.14 5.12 16.86
N SER A 481 3.60 4.56 17.98
CA SER A 481 4.65 3.52 18.02
C SER A 481 4.41 2.34 17.06
N HIS A 482 3.20 1.80 17.07
CA HIS A 482 2.80 0.67 16.24
C HIS A 482 2.75 1.00 14.72
N LYS A 483 2.93 2.26 14.34
CA LYS A 483 3.05 2.69 12.94
C LYS A 483 4.49 2.71 12.44
N PHE A 484 5.49 2.47 13.29
CA PHE A 484 6.90 2.36 12.90
C PHE A 484 7.32 0.89 12.98
N ARG A 485 7.63 0.29 11.83
CA ARG A 485 7.87 -1.15 11.71
C ARG A 485 9.26 -1.45 11.19
N TYR A 486 9.94 -2.37 11.88
CA TYR A 486 11.17 -2.94 11.38
C TYR A 486 10.91 -3.96 10.29
N SER A 487 11.78 -3.97 9.28
CA SER A 487 11.76 -4.86 8.15
C SER A 487 13.18 -5.27 7.75
N ALA A 488 13.28 -6.40 7.06
CA ALA A 488 14.52 -6.89 6.48
C ALA A 488 14.72 -6.44 5.02
N LEU A 489 13.82 -5.64 4.45
CA LEU A 489 13.88 -5.27 3.02
C LEU A 489 15.12 -4.49 2.62
N ILE A 490 15.54 -3.53 3.47
CA ILE A 490 16.58 -2.53 3.17
C ILE A 490 17.65 -2.52 4.28
N PRO A 491 18.38 -3.62 4.53
CA PRO A 491 19.42 -3.68 5.56
C PRO A 491 20.48 -2.59 5.39
N ASN A 492 20.82 -1.93 6.49
CA ASN A 492 21.91 -0.98 6.56
C ASN A 492 23.22 -1.66 7.01
N LEU A 493 24.21 -1.67 6.11
CA LEU A 493 25.57 -2.19 6.33
C LEU A 493 26.62 -1.06 6.32
N ALA A 494 26.22 0.19 6.58
CA ALA A 494 27.09 1.35 6.59
C ALA A 494 28.06 1.33 7.78
N GLY A 495 29.13 0.52 7.66
CA GLY A 495 30.24 0.52 8.59
C GLY A 495 31.49 1.16 7.98
N SER A 496 32.00 2.23 8.59
CA SER A 496 33.19 2.94 8.08
C SER A 496 34.50 2.25 8.49
N GLU A 497 34.47 1.48 9.59
CA GLU A 497 35.63 0.79 10.15
C GLU A 497 35.79 -0.65 9.63
N CYS A 498 34.73 -1.20 9.04
CA CYS A 498 34.70 -2.53 8.46
C CYS A 498 35.74 -2.69 7.32
N SER A 499 36.44 -3.83 7.19
CA SER A 499 37.28 -4.06 6.00
C SER A 499 36.43 -4.36 4.76
N LEU A 500 36.99 -4.26 3.55
CA LEU A 500 36.25 -4.69 2.34
C LEU A 500 35.95 -6.20 2.36
N HIS A 501 36.80 -7.00 3.02
CA HIS A 501 36.57 -8.43 3.19
C HIS A 501 35.36 -8.70 4.09
N ASP A 502 35.29 -7.99 5.22
CA ASP A 502 34.19 -8.11 6.16
C ASP A 502 32.87 -7.67 5.52
N LEU A 503 32.86 -6.59 4.73
CA LEU A 503 31.67 -6.15 4.00
C LEU A 503 31.23 -7.18 2.96
N ALA A 504 32.18 -7.77 2.22
CA ALA A 504 31.90 -8.81 1.25
C ALA A 504 31.30 -10.07 1.93
N ASP A 505 31.83 -10.47 3.08
CA ASP A 505 31.34 -11.59 3.87
C ASP A 505 29.95 -11.31 4.46
N GLN A 506 29.72 -10.10 4.99
CA GLN A 506 28.40 -9.68 5.47
C GLN A 506 27.36 -9.68 4.36
N LEU A 507 27.70 -9.17 3.17
CA LEU A 507 26.78 -9.19 2.03
C LEU A 507 26.50 -10.62 1.56
N HIS A 508 27.52 -11.48 1.53
CA HIS A 508 27.34 -12.89 1.18
C HIS A 508 26.41 -13.61 2.18
N GLU A 509 26.63 -13.38 3.47
CA GLU A 509 25.79 -13.95 4.51
C GLU A 509 24.35 -13.40 4.47
N LEU A 510 24.18 -12.10 4.24
CA LEU A 510 22.87 -11.48 4.07
C LEU A 510 22.09 -12.12 2.91
N LEU A 511 22.74 -12.32 1.75
CA LEU A 511 22.13 -12.96 0.58
C LEU A 511 21.71 -14.41 0.86
N ARG A 512 22.41 -15.09 1.77
CA ARG A 512 22.12 -16.47 2.18
C ARG A 512 21.03 -16.56 3.24
N ALA A 513 21.07 -15.68 4.24
CA ALA A 513 20.26 -15.75 5.45
C ALA A 513 18.94 -14.96 5.34
N SER A 514 18.86 -13.95 4.48
CA SER A 514 17.68 -13.09 4.34
C SER A 514 17.18 -13.07 2.89
N PRO A 515 16.22 -13.95 2.52
CA PRO A 515 15.61 -13.92 1.20
C PRO A 515 14.86 -12.62 0.92
N ASP A 516 14.31 -11.97 1.96
CA ASP A 516 13.54 -10.73 1.85
C ASP A 516 14.40 -9.47 1.68
N SER A 517 15.71 -9.55 1.96
CA SER A 517 16.63 -8.43 1.73
C SER A 517 16.82 -8.21 0.23
N CYS A 518 16.34 -7.08 -0.28
CA CYS A 518 16.34 -6.79 -1.71
C CYS A 518 17.15 -5.54 -2.07
N ILE A 519 17.36 -4.62 -1.14
CA ILE A 519 18.23 -3.43 -1.28
C ILE A 519 19.19 -3.39 -0.10
N VAL A 520 20.44 -3.00 -0.31
CA VAL A 520 21.42 -2.79 0.76
C VAL A 520 21.83 -1.32 0.76
N HIS A 521 21.68 -0.66 1.90
CA HIS A 521 22.26 0.66 2.11
C HIS A 521 23.73 0.50 2.52
N SER A 522 24.65 0.80 1.59
CA SER A 522 26.09 0.77 1.84
C SER A 522 26.85 1.53 0.76
N ARG A 523 27.38 2.71 1.13
CA ARG A 523 28.24 3.51 0.25
C ARG A 523 29.42 2.75 -0.34
N ARG A 524 30.09 1.94 0.49
CA ARG A 524 31.25 1.17 0.04
C ARG A 524 30.87 0.10 -0.96
N LEU A 525 29.65 -0.44 -0.92
CA LEU A 525 29.14 -1.34 -1.96
C LEU A 525 28.79 -0.56 -3.24
N ALA A 526 28.16 0.61 -3.11
CA ALA A 526 27.77 1.46 -4.23
C ALA A 526 28.98 1.90 -5.09
N ASP A 527 30.13 2.15 -4.46
CA ASP A 527 31.39 2.48 -5.12
C ASP A 527 31.87 1.38 -6.11
N PHE A 528 31.38 0.14 -5.98
CA PHE A 528 31.73 -0.99 -6.86
C PHE A 528 30.82 -1.18 -8.08
N ILE A 529 29.76 -0.39 -8.22
CA ILE A 529 28.86 -0.49 -9.39
C ILE A 529 29.57 -0.08 -10.68
N ALA A 530 30.30 1.05 -10.65
CA ALA A 530 31.07 1.48 -11.82
C ALA A 530 32.23 0.52 -12.18
N PRO A 531 33.04 0.02 -11.21
CA PRO A 531 33.97 -1.09 -11.45
C PRO A 531 33.30 -2.32 -12.07
N LEU A 532 32.13 -2.75 -11.58
CA LEU A 532 31.39 -3.87 -12.15
C LEU A 532 31.03 -3.61 -13.62
N ARG A 533 30.49 -2.44 -13.93
CA ARG A 533 30.19 -2.02 -15.31
C ARG A 533 31.40 -2.11 -16.23
N ASN A 534 32.55 -1.64 -15.75
CA ASN A 534 33.78 -1.57 -16.54
C ASN A 534 34.51 -2.92 -16.67
N SER A 535 34.23 -3.88 -15.77
CA SER A 535 34.87 -5.20 -15.77
C SER A 535 34.48 -6.08 -16.96
N GLY A 536 33.31 -5.85 -17.56
CA GLY A 536 32.70 -6.75 -18.54
C GLY A 536 32.32 -8.13 -17.97
N ALA A 537 32.28 -8.27 -16.64
CA ALA A 537 31.84 -9.49 -15.97
C ALA A 537 30.33 -9.67 -16.01
N LYS A 538 29.85 -10.83 -15.56
CA LYS A 538 28.40 -11.08 -15.45
C LYS A 538 27.86 -10.21 -14.32
N THR A 539 26.93 -9.32 -14.62
CA THR A 539 26.34 -8.42 -13.63
C THR A 539 25.50 -9.20 -12.62
N THR A 540 26.06 -9.49 -11.45
CA THR A 540 25.39 -10.20 -10.34
C THR A 540 25.89 -9.69 -8.99
N ALA A 541 25.13 -9.90 -7.92
CA ALA A 541 25.57 -9.55 -6.56
C ALA A 541 26.82 -10.32 -6.13
N LEU A 542 26.98 -11.57 -6.57
CA LEU A 542 28.19 -12.35 -6.32
C LEU A 542 29.43 -11.76 -6.99
N GLU A 543 29.31 -11.19 -8.19
CA GLU A 543 30.45 -10.53 -8.83
C GLU A 543 30.81 -9.21 -8.12
N LEU A 544 29.83 -8.48 -7.56
CA LEU A 544 30.12 -7.34 -6.67
C LEU A 544 30.94 -7.78 -5.45
N ILE A 545 30.55 -8.89 -4.80
CA ILE A 545 31.29 -9.49 -3.68
C ILE A 545 32.73 -9.82 -4.08
N GLU A 546 32.92 -10.46 -5.22
CA GLU A 546 34.26 -10.82 -5.70
C GLU A 546 35.11 -9.59 -6.02
N LEU A 547 34.55 -8.55 -6.65
CA LEU A 547 35.27 -7.30 -6.91
C LEU A 547 35.71 -6.61 -5.62
N MET A 548 34.87 -6.61 -4.58
CA MET A 548 35.25 -6.10 -3.25
C MET A 548 36.42 -6.88 -2.64
N ARG A 549 36.39 -8.22 -2.75
CA ARG A 549 37.49 -9.09 -2.27
C ARG A 549 38.79 -8.84 -3.03
N GLU A 550 38.73 -8.71 -4.34
CA GLU A 550 39.92 -8.41 -5.16
C GLU A 550 40.53 -7.05 -4.82
N ALA A 551 39.68 -6.03 -4.63
CA ALA A 551 40.14 -4.71 -4.19
C ALA A 551 40.74 -4.76 -2.78
N ALA A 552 40.20 -5.56 -1.87
CA ALA A 552 40.76 -5.78 -0.53
C ALA A 552 42.17 -6.38 -0.56
N GLU A 553 42.46 -7.22 -1.56
CA GLU A 553 43.77 -7.85 -1.77
C GLU A 553 44.76 -6.96 -2.54
N GLY A 554 44.35 -5.75 -2.95
CA GLY A 554 45.17 -4.85 -3.76
C GLY A 554 45.41 -5.34 -5.18
N LEU A 555 44.55 -6.22 -5.70
CA LEU A 555 44.66 -6.74 -7.06
C LEU A 555 44.26 -5.66 -8.08
N PRO A 556 44.94 -5.60 -9.25
CA PRO A 556 44.55 -4.66 -10.29
C PRO A 556 43.15 -4.99 -10.82
N PRO A 557 42.34 -3.98 -11.21
CA PRO A 557 41.00 -4.20 -11.76
C PRO A 557 41.03 -5.15 -12.96
N ARG A 558 40.09 -6.10 -13.01
CA ARG A 558 39.92 -6.99 -14.17
C ARG A 558 39.52 -6.15 -15.40
N HIS A 559 40.40 -6.05 -16.40
CA HIS A 559 40.05 -5.44 -17.69
C HIS A 559 39.47 -6.49 -18.64
N ALA A 560 38.45 -6.13 -19.41
CA ALA A 560 37.80 -7.03 -20.38
C ALA A 560 38.78 -7.72 -21.36
N ALA A 561 39.90 -7.07 -21.69
CA ALA A 561 40.94 -7.59 -22.58
C ALA A 561 41.77 -8.75 -21.98
N SER A 562 41.88 -8.88 -20.64
CA SER A 562 42.73 -9.89 -20.01
C SER A 562 42.06 -11.27 -19.86
N ARG A 563 40.80 -11.42 -20.28
CA ARG A 563 40.02 -12.66 -20.10
C ARG A 563 40.32 -13.74 -21.16
N ARG A 564 40.95 -13.41 -22.29
CA ARG A 564 41.24 -14.43 -23.33
C ARG A 564 42.36 -15.40 -22.96
N ASP A 565 43.23 -15.07 -22.00
CA ASP A 565 44.39 -15.92 -21.66
C ASP A 565 44.37 -16.60 -20.29
N ARG A 566 43.41 -16.26 -19.41
CA ARG A 566 43.25 -16.99 -18.14
C ARG A 566 42.35 -18.20 -18.34
N LYS A 567 42.91 -19.27 -18.93
CA LYS A 567 42.41 -20.63 -18.64
C LYS A 567 42.45 -20.78 -17.12
N VAL A 568 41.27 -21.01 -16.55
CA VAL A 568 41.05 -21.19 -15.12
C VAL A 568 41.89 -22.39 -14.65
N GLN A 569 43.10 -22.15 -14.18
CA GLN A 569 43.82 -23.10 -13.33
C GLN A 569 43.20 -23.00 -11.93
N HIS A 570 42.16 -23.78 -11.67
CA HIS A 570 41.72 -24.07 -10.31
C HIS A 570 42.74 -24.99 -9.63
N GLY A 571 43.89 -24.42 -9.29
CA GLY A 571 44.93 -25.04 -8.47
C GLY A 571 44.99 -24.35 -7.12
N TRP A 572 43.93 -24.43 -6.32
CA TRP A 572 44.03 -24.20 -4.87
C TRP A 572 44.93 -25.31 -4.31
N THR A 573 46.24 -25.07 -4.28
CA THR A 573 47.21 -26.04 -3.79
C THR A 573 47.09 -26.13 -2.27
N MET A 574 46.86 -27.36 -1.76
CA MET A 574 46.88 -27.77 -0.35
C MET A 574 48.06 -27.21 0.47
N ALA A 575 49.13 -26.75 -0.19
CA ALA A 575 50.28 -26.10 0.42
C ALA A 575 49.95 -24.77 1.13
N ARG A 576 49.03 -23.95 0.59
CA ARG A 576 48.65 -22.66 1.22
C ARG A 576 47.72 -22.84 2.42
N VAL A 577 46.83 -23.83 2.39
CA VAL A 577 45.98 -24.20 3.54
C VAL A 577 46.84 -24.73 4.69
N ARG A 578 47.90 -25.52 4.39
CA ARG A 578 48.86 -25.97 5.41
C ARG A 578 49.66 -24.83 6.04
N GLN A 579 50.06 -23.81 5.28
CA GLN A 579 50.77 -22.64 5.83
C GLN A 579 49.88 -21.75 6.71
N GLY A 580 48.58 -21.68 6.44
CA GLY A 580 47.62 -20.95 7.28
C GLY A 580 47.34 -21.61 8.63
N ILE A 581 47.29 -22.96 8.67
CA ILE A 581 47.01 -23.72 9.90
C ILE A 581 48.21 -23.72 10.85
N VAL A 582 49.45 -23.72 10.35
CA VAL A 582 50.67 -23.71 11.18
C VAL A 582 50.87 -22.38 11.93
N ARG A 583 50.28 -21.26 11.47
CA ARG A 583 50.38 -19.96 12.13
C ARG A 583 49.35 -19.70 13.24
N ARG A 584 48.36 -20.59 13.45
CA ARG A 584 47.27 -20.39 14.42
C ARG A 584 47.26 -21.38 15.60
N LEU A 585 48.32 -22.16 15.80
CA LEU A 585 48.43 -23.05 16.97
C LEU A 585 49.18 -22.36 18.14
N PRO A 586 48.64 -22.39 19.38
CA PRO A 586 49.30 -21.81 20.56
C PRO A 586 50.61 -22.53 20.93
N THR A 587 51.59 -21.78 21.42
CA THR A 587 52.96 -22.20 21.80
C THR A 587 53.08 -23.09 23.05
N HIS A 588 52.02 -23.80 23.47
CA HIS A 588 52.10 -24.74 24.59
C HIS A 588 51.81 -26.17 24.16
N ARG A 589 52.83 -26.81 23.59
CA ARG A 589 53.15 -28.26 23.68
C ARG A 589 54.32 -28.57 22.72
N ARG A 590 55.54 -28.28 23.18
CA ARG A 590 56.75 -28.96 22.71
C ARG A 590 57.44 -29.52 23.95
N GLY A 591 57.29 -30.82 24.14
CA GLY A 591 57.93 -31.55 25.23
C GLY A 591 57.25 -32.90 25.46
N LEU A 592 58.03 -33.96 25.24
CA LEU A 592 57.83 -35.38 25.53
C LEU A 592 57.31 -36.24 24.35
N ASP A 593 58.29 -37.00 23.82
CA ASP A 593 58.31 -38.22 22.98
C ASP A 593 57.25 -38.44 21.89
#